data_AF-A0A7Y9G8Q9-F1
#
_entry.id   AF-A0A7Y9G8Q9-F1
#
_cell.length_a   1.000
_cell.length_b   1.000
_cell.length_c   1.000
_cell.angle_alpha   90.00
_cell.angle_beta   90.00
_cell.angle_gamma   90.00
#
_symmetry.space_group_name_H-M   'P 1'
#
loop_
_entity.id
_entity.type
_entity.pdbx_description
1 polymer ?
#
loop_
_entity_poly.entity_id
_entity_poly.type
_entity_poly.pdbx_seq_one_letter_code
_entity_poly.pdbx_strand_id
1 'polypeptide(L)'
;MSAEGSTRAVITALGANLGIAVTKFVAFALTGSSSMLAEAIHSVADSSNQALLLIGGKRAERDATEEHPFGYGRERYIYAFLVAIVLFSLGGLFALYEAWHKISDPHPIEEWQWVPIAVLLVAIVLEGAALRTAVQESNRSRGRSSWVQFVRRSKSPELPVILLEDTGALIGLVFALAGVGLTLITGDGVWDGIGTAAIGVLLAAIAIVLATEVKSLLVGESATPEHLRLIRQAIVEGRDVPAVIHMRTMHLGPDELLVAAKVAVDLQDDAREVTDAINDAEARIRAAVPIARLVYLEPDVLRKGG
;
A
#
# COMPACT_ATOMS: atom_id res chain seq x y z
N MET A 1 -17.60 -9.18 9.60
CA MET A 1 -17.41 -10.48 8.92
C MET A 1 -16.74 -11.42 9.90
N SER A 2 -17.27 -12.63 10.12
CA SER A 2 -16.66 -13.61 11.03
C SER A 2 -15.23 -13.94 10.58
N ALA A 3 -14.29 -14.06 11.53
CA ALA A 3 -12.85 -14.24 11.28
C ALA A 3 -12.54 -15.46 10.38
N GLU A 4 -13.38 -16.49 10.39
CA GLU A 4 -13.29 -17.66 9.50
C GLU A 4 -13.62 -17.33 8.04
N GLY A 5 -14.58 -16.43 7.79
CA GLY A 5 -14.94 -15.99 6.43
C GLY A 5 -13.86 -15.15 5.77
N SER A 6 -13.15 -14.33 6.55
CA SER A 6 -12.02 -13.52 6.08
C SER A 6 -10.82 -14.39 5.70
N THR A 7 -10.43 -15.32 6.58
CA THR A 7 -9.28 -16.21 6.35
C THR A 7 -9.48 -17.12 5.13
N ARG A 8 -10.68 -17.68 4.95
CA ARG A 8 -11.00 -18.53 3.79
C ARG A 8 -10.95 -17.74 2.48
N ALA A 9 -11.45 -16.51 2.47
CA ALA A 9 -11.40 -15.64 1.29
C ALA A 9 -9.95 -15.32 0.90
N VAL A 10 -9.10 -15.00 1.88
CA VAL A 10 -7.67 -14.73 1.67
C VAL A 10 -6.93 -15.95 1.11
N ILE A 11 -7.14 -17.14 1.67
CA ILE A 11 -6.50 -18.37 1.18
C ILE A 11 -6.96 -18.69 -0.25
N THR A 12 -8.25 -18.46 -0.55
CA THR A 12 -8.80 -18.69 -1.88
C THR A 12 -8.19 -17.72 -2.91
N ALA A 13 -8.06 -16.44 -2.56
CA ALA A 13 -7.43 -15.44 -3.41
C ALA A 13 -5.94 -15.75 -3.67
N LEU A 14 -5.20 -16.11 -2.61
CA LEU A 14 -3.80 -16.51 -2.72
C LEU A 14 -3.65 -17.75 -3.63
N GLY A 15 -4.51 -18.76 -3.45
CA GLY A 15 -4.50 -19.95 -4.29
C GLY A 15 -4.81 -19.65 -5.77
N ALA A 16 -5.73 -18.71 -6.03
CA ALA A 16 -6.03 -18.27 -7.39
C ALA A 16 -4.82 -17.59 -8.05
N ASN A 17 -4.15 -16.68 -7.34
CA ASN A 17 -2.97 -15.97 -7.85
C ASN A 17 -1.79 -16.92 -8.11
N LEU A 18 -1.56 -17.89 -7.20
CA LEU A 18 -0.59 -18.95 -7.45
C LEU A 18 -0.95 -19.80 -8.68
N GLY A 19 -2.24 -20.11 -8.88
CA GLY A 19 -2.70 -20.83 -10.06
C GLY A 19 -2.41 -20.10 -11.38
N ILE A 20 -2.60 -18.77 -11.39
CA ILE A 20 -2.25 -17.91 -12.53
C ILE A 20 -0.73 -17.94 -12.75
N ALA A 21 0.07 -17.79 -11.68
CA ALA A 21 1.53 -17.84 -11.75
C ALA A 21 2.04 -19.17 -12.34
N VAL A 22 1.51 -20.30 -11.86
CA VAL A 22 1.85 -21.63 -12.38
C VAL A 22 1.51 -21.74 -13.87
N THR A 23 0.34 -21.23 -14.28
CA THR A 23 -0.08 -21.25 -15.69
C THR A 23 0.87 -20.44 -16.57
N LYS A 24 1.31 -19.26 -16.11
CA LYS A 24 2.30 -18.42 -16.80
C LYS A 24 3.68 -19.11 -16.89
N PHE A 25 4.13 -19.79 -15.83
CA PHE A 25 5.37 -20.58 -15.86
C PHE A 25 5.32 -21.76 -16.84
N VAL A 26 4.19 -22.49 -16.88
CA VAL A 26 4.00 -23.57 -17.85
C VAL A 26 4.04 -23.03 -19.27
N ALA A 27 3.37 -21.90 -19.52
CA ALA A 27 3.43 -21.23 -20.82
C ALA A 27 4.85 -20.81 -21.20
N PHE A 28 5.63 -20.27 -20.26
CA PHE A 28 7.05 -20.00 -20.48
C PHE A 28 7.82 -21.27 -20.84
N ALA A 29 7.68 -22.34 -20.05
CA ALA A 29 8.42 -23.59 -20.28
C ALA A 29 8.11 -24.22 -21.65
N LEU A 30 6.90 -24.05 -22.16
CA LEU A 30 6.48 -24.54 -23.47
C LEU A 30 6.95 -23.67 -24.64
N THR A 31 7.19 -22.37 -24.41
CA THR A 31 7.37 -21.39 -25.52
C THR A 31 8.70 -20.66 -25.52
N GLY A 32 9.45 -20.68 -24.40
CA GLY A 32 10.68 -19.91 -24.24
C GLY A 32 10.47 -18.39 -24.32
N SER A 33 9.25 -17.91 -24.10
CA SER A 33 8.94 -16.46 -24.13
C SER A 33 9.40 -15.76 -22.86
N SER A 34 10.31 -14.80 -23.02
CA SER A 34 10.81 -13.98 -21.92
C SER A 34 9.70 -13.11 -21.30
N SER A 35 8.73 -12.65 -22.09
CA SER A 35 7.57 -11.92 -21.55
C SER A 35 6.74 -12.82 -20.64
N MET A 36 6.55 -14.09 -21.00
CA MET A 36 5.84 -15.04 -20.14
C MET A 36 6.60 -15.32 -18.84
N LEU A 37 7.93 -15.38 -18.88
CA LEU A 37 8.75 -15.54 -17.67
C LEU A 37 8.65 -14.32 -16.74
N ALA A 38 8.79 -13.11 -17.29
CA ALA A 38 8.67 -11.88 -16.51
C ALA A 38 7.28 -11.76 -15.85
N GLU A 39 6.22 -12.07 -16.61
CA GLU A 39 4.85 -12.10 -16.10
C GLU A 39 4.62 -13.19 -15.03
N ALA A 40 5.25 -14.36 -15.18
CA ALA A 40 5.15 -15.43 -14.19
C ALA A 40 5.82 -15.04 -12.86
N ILE A 41 7.02 -14.43 -12.94
CA ILE A 41 7.74 -13.94 -11.77
C ILE A 41 7.00 -12.79 -11.10
N HIS A 42 6.40 -11.89 -11.88
CA HIS A 42 5.53 -10.85 -11.35
C HIS A 42 4.37 -11.44 -10.55
N SER A 43 3.64 -12.42 -11.09
CA SER A 43 2.52 -13.05 -10.35
C SER A 43 2.97 -13.80 -9.08
N VAL A 44 4.21 -14.30 -9.03
CA VAL A 44 4.79 -14.83 -7.77
C VAL A 44 5.10 -13.70 -6.80
N ALA A 45 5.63 -12.57 -7.28
CA ALA A 45 5.89 -11.40 -6.46
C ALA A 45 4.58 -10.87 -5.85
N ASP A 46 3.50 -10.82 -6.61
CA ASP A 46 2.17 -10.39 -6.17
C ASP A 46 1.60 -11.32 -5.09
N SER A 47 1.69 -12.64 -5.32
CA SER A 47 1.30 -13.64 -4.32
C SER A 47 2.11 -13.49 -3.02
N SER A 48 3.40 -13.18 -3.16
CA SER A 48 4.30 -12.93 -2.02
C SER A 48 3.97 -11.62 -1.31
N ASN A 49 3.57 -10.58 -2.05
CA ASN A 49 3.13 -9.31 -1.47
C ASN A 49 1.93 -9.52 -0.56
N GLN A 50 0.89 -10.19 -1.04
CA GLN A 50 -0.30 -10.48 -0.23
C GLN A 50 0.05 -11.23 1.06
N ALA A 51 0.92 -12.24 0.98
CA ALA A 51 1.41 -12.96 2.15
C ALA A 51 2.15 -12.04 3.13
N LEU A 52 3.03 -11.16 2.64
CA LEU A 52 3.76 -10.21 3.47
C LEU A 52 2.84 -9.17 4.13
N LEU A 53 1.86 -8.63 3.41
CA LEU A 53 0.90 -7.68 3.97
C LEU A 53 0.04 -8.33 5.07
N LEU A 54 -0.36 -9.59 4.90
CA LEU A 54 -1.07 -10.34 5.94
C LEU A 54 -0.21 -10.55 7.19
N ILE A 55 1.06 -10.91 7.01
CA ILE A 55 2.00 -11.05 8.13
C ILE A 55 2.19 -9.70 8.83
N GLY A 56 2.38 -8.61 8.08
CA GLY A 56 2.54 -7.26 8.62
C GLY A 56 1.30 -6.79 9.37
N GLY A 57 0.10 -7.04 8.84
CA GLY A 57 -1.17 -6.79 9.52
C GLY A 57 -1.27 -7.53 10.85
N LYS A 58 -1.02 -8.84 10.85
CA LYS A 58 -1.05 -9.66 12.06
C LYS A 58 -0.01 -9.26 13.09
N ARG A 59 1.18 -8.83 12.66
CA ARG A 59 2.22 -8.33 13.57
C ARG A 59 1.89 -6.97 14.14
N ALA A 60 1.20 -6.12 13.40
CA ALA A 60 0.77 -4.80 13.86
C ALA A 60 -0.31 -4.84 14.94
N GLU A 61 -1.07 -5.94 15.04
CA GLU A 61 -2.05 -6.16 16.11
C GLU A 61 -1.42 -6.55 17.46
N ARG A 62 -0.09 -6.70 17.54
CA ARG A 62 0.59 -7.01 18.80
C ARG A 62 0.51 -5.83 19.77
N ASP A 63 0.22 -6.15 21.03
CA ASP A 63 0.21 -5.19 22.13
C ASP A 63 1.59 -4.57 22.36
N ALA A 64 1.59 -3.38 22.98
CA ALA A 64 2.80 -2.68 23.37
C ALA A 64 3.62 -3.48 24.40
N THR A 65 4.93 -3.38 24.28
CA THR A 65 5.92 -4.00 25.19
C THR A 65 6.82 -2.92 25.77
N GLU A 66 7.66 -3.25 26.76
CA GLU A 66 8.64 -2.30 27.31
C GLU A 66 9.63 -1.80 26.23
N GLU A 67 10.03 -2.68 25.31
CA GLU A 67 10.89 -2.33 24.18
C GLU A 67 10.16 -1.47 23.13
N HIS A 68 8.85 -1.67 22.98
CA HIS A 68 8.00 -0.99 22.01
C HIS A 68 6.76 -0.38 22.70
N PRO A 69 6.93 0.73 23.44
CA PRO A 69 5.88 1.28 24.31
C PRO A 69 4.68 1.86 23.55
N PHE A 70 4.85 2.14 22.25
CA PHE A 70 3.78 2.61 21.35
C PHE A 70 3.16 1.49 20.52
N GLY A 71 3.46 0.23 20.82
CA GLY A 71 2.95 -0.92 20.06
C GLY A 71 3.65 -1.15 18.72
N TYR A 72 3.05 -2.03 17.92
CA TYR A 72 3.62 -2.53 16.68
C TYR A 72 2.89 -2.05 15.41
N GLY A 73 2.02 -1.04 15.51
CA GLY A 73 1.22 -0.53 14.38
C GLY A 73 2.02 -0.23 13.10
N ARG A 74 3.28 0.19 13.26
CA ARG A 74 4.22 0.50 12.16
C ARG A 74 4.69 -0.72 11.37
N GLU A 75 4.51 -1.94 11.88
CA GLU A 75 4.86 -3.17 11.15
C GLU A 75 4.18 -3.21 9.76
N ARG A 76 2.93 -2.73 9.65
CA ARG A 76 2.23 -2.63 8.34
C ARG A 76 3.01 -1.78 7.33
N TYR A 77 3.59 -0.67 7.76
CA TYR A 77 4.43 0.18 6.90
C TYR A 77 5.76 -0.50 6.54
N ILE A 78 6.37 -1.20 7.50
CA ILE A 78 7.64 -1.91 7.27
C ILE A 78 7.45 -3.00 6.22
N TYR A 79 6.40 -3.80 6.35
CA TYR A 79 6.10 -4.88 5.41
C TYR A 79 5.74 -4.35 4.02
N ALA A 80 4.95 -3.27 3.92
CA ALA A 80 4.68 -2.62 2.64
C ALA A 80 5.96 -2.04 1.99
N PHE A 81 6.90 -1.55 2.79
CA PHE A 81 8.18 -1.04 2.30
C PHE A 81 9.10 -2.17 1.80
N LEU A 82 9.12 -3.31 2.52
CA LEU A 82 9.84 -4.50 2.09
C LEU A 82 9.30 -5.02 0.75
N VAL A 83 7.99 -5.00 0.55
CA VAL A 83 7.36 -5.35 -0.74
C VAL A 83 7.89 -4.41 -1.85
N ALA A 84 7.82 -3.10 -1.63
CA ALA A 84 8.23 -2.12 -2.62
C ALA A 84 9.71 -2.27 -3.02
N ILE A 85 10.60 -2.43 -2.04
CA ILE A 85 12.04 -2.53 -2.31
C ILE A 85 12.45 -3.91 -2.80
N VAL A 86 11.98 -4.98 -2.14
CA VAL A 86 12.48 -6.33 -2.42
C VAL A 86 11.74 -6.92 -3.60
N LEU A 87 10.42 -7.04 -3.54
CA LEU A 87 9.66 -7.80 -4.52
C LEU A 87 9.61 -7.09 -5.88
N PHE A 88 9.19 -5.82 -5.91
CA PHE A 88 9.07 -5.09 -7.18
C PHE A 88 10.44 -4.75 -7.80
N SER A 89 11.44 -4.36 -7.00
CA SER A 89 12.76 -4.07 -7.58
C SER A 89 13.45 -5.34 -8.08
N LEU A 90 13.40 -6.46 -7.34
CA LEU A 90 13.98 -7.70 -7.82
C LEU A 90 13.25 -8.22 -9.05
N GLY A 91 11.92 -8.18 -9.07
CA GLY A 91 11.13 -8.56 -10.25
C GLY A 91 11.44 -7.69 -11.47
N GLY A 92 11.52 -6.38 -11.29
CA GLY A 92 11.85 -5.44 -12.36
C GLY A 92 13.28 -5.61 -12.89
N LEU A 93 14.27 -5.73 -12.00
CA LEU A 93 15.66 -5.97 -12.39
C LEU A 93 15.85 -7.33 -13.08
N PHE A 94 15.16 -8.36 -12.60
CA PHE A 94 15.15 -9.66 -13.25
C PHE A 94 14.56 -9.57 -14.66
N ALA A 95 13.41 -8.92 -14.83
CA ALA A 95 12.79 -8.75 -16.15
C ALA A 95 13.69 -7.96 -17.11
N LEU A 96 14.40 -6.92 -16.62
CA LEU A 96 15.38 -6.19 -17.42
C LEU A 96 16.59 -7.06 -17.82
N TYR A 97 17.07 -7.90 -16.91
CA TYR A 97 18.14 -8.86 -17.20
C TYR A 97 17.71 -9.87 -18.27
N GLU A 98 16.51 -10.44 -18.13
CA GLU A 98 15.94 -11.38 -19.08
C GLU A 98 15.71 -10.72 -20.45
N ALA A 99 15.21 -9.48 -20.46
CA ALA A 99 15.03 -8.70 -21.67
C ALA A 99 16.36 -8.46 -22.40
N TRP A 100 17.42 -8.09 -21.67
CA TRP A 100 18.75 -7.94 -22.24
C TRP A 100 19.23 -9.25 -22.88
N HIS A 101 19.02 -10.38 -22.21
CA HIS A 101 19.41 -11.68 -22.74
C HIS A 101 18.64 -12.03 -24.02
N LYS A 102 17.31 -11.87 -24.03
CA LYS A 102 16.45 -12.13 -25.20
C LYS A 102 16.74 -11.22 -26.39
N ILE A 103 17.08 -9.95 -26.15
CA ILE A 103 17.47 -9.00 -27.21
C ILE A 103 18.87 -9.32 -27.75
N SER A 104 19.78 -9.77 -26.88
CA SER A 104 21.16 -10.11 -27.29
C SER A 104 21.23 -11.39 -28.12
N ASP A 105 20.33 -12.33 -27.87
CA ASP A 105 20.24 -13.60 -28.59
C ASP A 105 18.76 -13.91 -28.96
N PRO A 106 18.23 -13.24 -30.00
CA PRO A 106 16.81 -13.33 -30.33
C PRO A 106 16.43 -14.66 -30.96
N HIS A 107 15.45 -15.31 -30.35
CA HIS A 107 14.88 -16.55 -30.86
C HIS A 107 13.35 -16.44 -30.97
N PRO A 108 12.76 -16.89 -32.10
CA PRO A 108 11.31 -16.91 -32.27
C PRO A 108 10.65 -17.90 -31.33
N ILE A 109 9.32 -17.82 -31.25
CA ILE A 109 8.50 -18.84 -30.60
C ILE A 109 8.12 -19.87 -31.67
N GLU A 110 8.77 -21.02 -31.66
CA GLU A 110 8.60 -22.04 -32.71
C GLU A 110 7.43 -22.99 -32.43
N GLU A 111 7.29 -23.43 -31.17
CA GLU A 111 6.25 -24.36 -30.75
C GLU A 111 5.23 -23.68 -29.83
N TRP A 112 4.01 -24.27 -29.76
CA TRP A 112 2.96 -23.84 -28.83
C TRP A 112 2.59 -22.35 -28.93
N GLN A 113 2.71 -21.74 -30.12
CA GLN A 113 2.53 -20.31 -30.37
C GLN A 113 1.21 -19.71 -29.86
N TRP A 114 0.14 -20.52 -29.78
CA TRP A 114 -1.15 -20.07 -29.26
C TRP A 114 -1.21 -19.97 -27.73
N VAL A 115 -0.33 -20.69 -27.01
CA VAL A 115 -0.36 -20.81 -25.54
C VAL A 115 -0.12 -19.46 -24.84
N PRO A 116 0.94 -18.68 -25.16
CA PRO A 116 1.17 -17.39 -24.52
C PRO A 116 -0.02 -16.44 -24.73
N ILE A 117 -0.54 -16.37 -25.95
CA ILE A 117 -1.67 -15.49 -26.28
C ILE A 117 -2.91 -15.89 -25.48
N ALA A 118 -3.24 -17.18 -25.41
CA ALA A 118 -4.38 -17.66 -24.64
C ALA A 118 -4.23 -17.36 -23.14
N VAL A 119 -3.05 -17.63 -22.57
CA VAL A 119 -2.78 -17.39 -21.14
C VAL A 119 -2.84 -15.89 -20.83
N LEU A 120 -2.25 -15.03 -21.64
CA LEU A 120 -2.28 -13.58 -21.44
C LEU A 120 -3.70 -13.01 -21.54
N LEU A 121 -4.50 -13.45 -22.52
CA LEU A 121 -5.88 -12.98 -22.65
C LEU A 121 -6.75 -13.42 -21.46
N VAL A 122 -6.59 -14.67 -20.99
CA VAL A 122 -7.29 -15.15 -19.80
C VAL A 122 -6.83 -14.36 -18.56
N ALA A 123 -5.53 -14.13 -18.39
CA ALA A 123 -4.99 -13.34 -17.28
C ALA A 123 -5.54 -11.91 -17.29
N ILE A 124 -5.59 -11.23 -18.45
CA ILE A 124 -6.16 -9.88 -18.58
C ILE A 124 -7.63 -9.84 -18.13
N VAL A 125 -8.41 -10.86 -18.48
CA VAL A 125 -9.83 -10.93 -18.06
C VAL A 125 -9.94 -11.14 -16.55
N LEU A 126 -9.16 -12.06 -15.98
CA LEU A 126 -9.20 -12.38 -14.56
C LEU A 126 -8.70 -11.21 -13.70
N GLU A 127 -7.53 -10.68 -14.01
CA GLU A 127 -6.94 -9.53 -13.32
C GLU A 127 -7.79 -8.27 -13.54
N GLY A 128 -8.36 -8.08 -14.72
CA GLY A 128 -9.28 -6.97 -15.01
C GLY A 128 -10.56 -7.04 -14.17
N ALA A 129 -11.10 -8.24 -13.94
CA ALA A 129 -12.23 -8.45 -13.05
C ALA A 129 -11.87 -8.20 -11.58
N ALA A 130 -10.68 -8.62 -11.15
CA ALA A 130 -10.15 -8.36 -9.81
C ALA A 130 -9.97 -6.86 -9.56
N LEU A 131 -9.26 -6.15 -10.45
CA LEU A 131 -9.05 -4.71 -10.37
C LEU A 131 -10.39 -3.96 -10.36
N ARG A 132 -11.34 -4.34 -11.23
CA ARG A 132 -12.67 -3.74 -11.24
C ARG A 132 -13.36 -3.86 -9.89
N THR A 133 -13.23 -5.02 -9.25
CA THR A 133 -13.80 -5.26 -7.90
C THR A 133 -13.11 -4.39 -6.85
N ALA A 134 -11.77 -4.35 -6.86
CA ALA A 134 -10.98 -3.51 -5.94
C ALA A 134 -11.30 -2.01 -6.11
N VAL A 135 -11.46 -1.55 -7.35
CA VAL A 135 -11.85 -0.18 -7.68
C VAL A 135 -13.27 0.13 -7.20
N GLN A 136 -14.22 -0.80 -7.36
CA GLN A 136 -15.59 -0.62 -6.87
C GLN A 136 -15.64 -0.51 -5.35
N GLU A 137 -14.89 -1.35 -4.63
CA GLU A 137 -14.80 -1.30 -3.18
C GLU A 137 -14.11 -0.01 -2.71
N SER A 138 -13.00 0.37 -3.34
CA SER A 138 -12.28 1.61 -3.05
C SER A 138 -13.11 2.86 -3.34
N ASN A 139 -14.02 2.82 -4.32
CA ASN A 139 -14.91 3.94 -4.61
C ASN A 139 -15.93 4.20 -3.48
N ARG A 140 -16.29 3.16 -2.70
CA ARG A 140 -17.16 3.34 -1.53
C ARG A 140 -16.49 4.18 -0.45
N SER A 141 -15.17 4.05 -0.29
CA SER A 141 -14.38 4.83 0.68
C SER A 141 -13.81 6.14 0.11
N ARG A 142 -13.57 6.22 -1.22
CA ARG A 142 -12.99 7.41 -1.89
C ARG A 142 -13.92 8.63 -1.89
N GLY A 143 -15.23 8.42 -1.93
CA GLY A 143 -16.21 9.50 -2.05
C GLY A 143 -15.95 10.37 -3.28
N ARG A 144 -15.77 11.69 -3.07
CA ARG A 144 -15.55 12.68 -4.16
C ARG A 144 -14.08 12.99 -4.47
N SER A 145 -13.13 12.39 -3.74
CA SER A 145 -11.70 12.67 -3.93
C SER A 145 -11.18 12.10 -5.25
N SER A 146 -10.20 12.74 -5.90
CA SER A 146 -9.55 12.14 -7.07
C SER A 146 -8.75 10.89 -6.68
N TRP A 147 -8.44 10.00 -7.64
CA TRP A 147 -7.65 8.79 -7.36
C TRP A 147 -6.27 9.11 -6.80
N VAL A 148 -5.56 10.07 -7.40
CA VAL A 148 -4.24 10.51 -6.91
C VAL A 148 -4.35 11.04 -5.48
N GLN A 149 -5.39 11.82 -5.19
CA GLN A 149 -5.62 12.37 -3.86
C GLN A 149 -6.01 11.28 -2.86
N PHE A 150 -6.77 10.27 -3.26
CA PHE A 150 -7.14 9.14 -2.43
C PHE A 150 -5.94 8.30 -2.04
N VAL A 151 -5.13 7.92 -3.04
CA VAL A 151 -3.89 7.14 -2.83
C VAL A 151 -2.92 7.89 -1.92
N ARG A 152 -2.64 9.17 -2.21
CA ARG A 152 -1.71 9.98 -1.39
C ARG A 152 -2.23 10.34 0.01
N ARG A 153 -3.55 10.37 0.21
CA ARG A 153 -4.13 10.64 1.53
C ARG A 153 -4.32 9.39 2.36
N SER A 154 -4.35 8.22 1.71
CA SER A 154 -4.47 6.94 2.42
C SER A 154 -3.30 6.79 3.37
N LYS A 155 -3.61 6.61 4.65
CA LYS A 155 -2.62 6.24 5.67
C LYS A 155 -2.49 4.73 5.81
N SER A 156 -3.34 3.98 5.11
CA SER A 156 -3.22 2.54 4.95
C SER A 156 -2.36 2.25 3.73
N PRO A 157 -1.23 1.53 3.86
CA PRO A 157 -0.34 1.25 2.73
C PRO A 157 -0.92 0.21 1.78
N GLU A 158 -1.84 -0.64 2.24
CA GLU A 158 -2.34 -1.78 1.47
C GLU A 158 -3.12 -1.33 0.22
N LEU A 159 -3.99 -0.33 0.36
CA LEU A 159 -4.84 0.13 -0.74
C LEU A 159 -4.01 0.75 -1.90
N PRO A 160 -3.12 1.72 -1.66
CA PRO A 160 -2.15 2.17 -2.66
C PRO A 160 -1.37 1.04 -3.32
N VAL A 161 -0.81 0.13 -2.52
CA VAL A 161 0.03 -0.96 -3.03
C VAL A 161 -0.78 -1.86 -3.96
N ILE A 162 -1.94 -2.36 -3.51
CA ILE A 162 -2.80 -3.26 -4.31
C ILE A 162 -3.26 -2.57 -5.59
N LEU A 163 -3.68 -1.31 -5.53
CA LEU A 163 -4.17 -0.61 -6.73
C LEU A 163 -3.06 -0.34 -7.75
N LEU A 164 -1.86 0.05 -7.30
CA LEU A 164 -0.72 0.28 -8.19
C LEU A 164 -0.21 -1.04 -8.79
N GLU A 165 -0.19 -2.10 -7.99
CA GLU A 165 0.14 -3.46 -8.41
C GLU A 165 -0.82 -3.98 -9.47
N ASP A 166 -2.12 -4.07 -9.18
CA ASP A 166 -3.13 -4.61 -10.11
C ASP A 166 -3.18 -3.80 -11.42
N THR A 167 -2.99 -2.47 -11.33
CA THR A 167 -2.92 -1.63 -12.53
C THR A 167 -1.62 -1.90 -13.30
N GLY A 168 -0.50 -2.06 -12.60
CA GLY A 168 0.79 -2.42 -13.17
C GLY A 168 0.75 -3.76 -13.87
N ALA A 169 0.18 -4.79 -13.25
CA ALA A 169 0.03 -6.13 -13.78
C ALA A 169 -0.75 -6.14 -15.09
N LEU A 170 -1.87 -5.42 -15.17
CA LEU A 170 -2.62 -5.28 -16.43
C LEU A 170 -1.84 -4.58 -17.54
N ILE A 171 -1.09 -3.52 -17.21
CA ILE A 171 -0.23 -2.84 -18.20
C ILE A 171 0.90 -3.78 -18.64
N GLY A 172 1.49 -4.52 -17.71
CA GLY A 172 2.51 -5.55 -17.98
C GLY A 172 2.00 -6.62 -18.93
N LEU A 173 0.80 -7.16 -18.66
CA LEU A 173 0.12 -8.12 -19.54
C LEU A 173 -0.12 -7.56 -20.96
N VAL A 174 -0.45 -6.27 -21.09
CA VAL A 174 -0.59 -5.62 -22.39
C VAL A 174 0.77 -5.52 -23.11
N PHE A 175 1.84 -5.19 -22.40
CA PHE A 175 3.20 -5.19 -22.96
C PHE A 175 3.64 -6.60 -23.39
N ALA A 176 3.38 -7.61 -22.57
CA ALA A 176 3.63 -9.01 -22.90
C ALA A 176 2.85 -9.43 -24.15
N LEU A 177 1.55 -9.12 -24.21
CA LEU A 177 0.69 -9.47 -25.33
C LEU A 177 1.15 -8.81 -26.64
N ALA A 178 1.57 -7.54 -26.57
CA ALA A 178 2.13 -6.82 -27.70
C ALA A 178 3.48 -7.42 -28.15
N GLY A 179 4.40 -7.67 -27.21
CA GLY A 179 5.73 -8.23 -27.51
C GLY A 179 5.66 -9.64 -28.10
N VAL A 180 4.87 -10.52 -27.49
CA VAL A 180 4.63 -11.87 -28.00
C VAL A 180 3.86 -11.85 -29.32
N GLY A 181 2.81 -11.04 -29.43
CA GLY A 181 2.03 -10.92 -30.66
C GLY A 181 2.88 -10.46 -31.85
N LEU A 182 3.74 -9.46 -31.64
CA LEU A 182 4.67 -9.00 -32.68
C LEU A 182 5.73 -10.04 -33.00
N THR A 183 6.23 -10.79 -32.02
CA THR A 183 7.16 -11.91 -32.24
C THR A 183 6.54 -12.98 -33.14
N LEU A 184 5.27 -13.32 -32.91
CA LEU A 184 4.55 -14.31 -33.71
C LEU A 184 4.26 -13.83 -35.14
N ILE A 185 3.97 -12.54 -35.32
CA ILE A 185 3.67 -11.95 -36.64
C ILE A 185 4.95 -11.78 -37.47
N THR A 186 6.04 -11.34 -36.84
CA THR A 186 7.29 -10.99 -37.52
C THR A 186 8.28 -12.15 -37.60
N GLY A 187 8.16 -13.13 -36.70
CA GLY A 187 9.16 -14.17 -36.50
C GLY A 187 10.43 -13.70 -35.79
N ASP A 188 10.44 -12.48 -35.24
CA ASP A 188 11.61 -11.89 -34.59
C ASP A 188 11.42 -11.83 -33.07
N GLY A 189 12.26 -12.59 -32.34
CA GLY A 189 12.25 -12.67 -30.87
C GLY A 189 12.62 -11.36 -30.15
N VAL A 190 13.15 -10.36 -30.87
CA VAL A 190 13.47 -9.05 -30.29
C VAL A 190 12.22 -8.39 -29.71
N TRP A 191 11.05 -8.57 -30.31
CA TRP A 191 9.80 -7.96 -29.83
C TRP A 191 9.36 -8.50 -28.47
N ASP A 192 9.55 -9.79 -28.23
CA ASP A 192 9.35 -10.41 -26.91
C ASP A 192 10.33 -9.84 -25.88
N GLY A 193 11.59 -9.63 -26.29
CA GLY A 193 12.59 -8.95 -25.46
C GLY A 193 12.21 -7.49 -25.13
N ILE A 194 11.69 -6.72 -26.10
CA ILE A 194 11.22 -5.34 -25.87
C ILE A 194 10.00 -5.32 -24.93
N GLY A 195 9.05 -6.25 -25.11
CA GLY A 195 7.91 -6.41 -24.20
C GLY A 195 8.38 -6.69 -22.77
N THR A 196 9.32 -7.62 -22.62
CA THR A 196 9.97 -7.95 -21.34
C THR A 196 10.66 -6.74 -20.72
N ALA A 197 11.38 -5.94 -21.52
CA ALA A 197 12.04 -4.72 -21.05
C ALA A 197 11.03 -3.70 -20.54
N ALA A 198 9.92 -3.51 -21.26
CA ALA A 198 8.85 -2.59 -20.87
C ALA A 198 8.22 -2.99 -19.53
N ILE A 199 8.00 -4.30 -19.30
CA ILE A 199 7.56 -4.84 -18.00
C ILE A 199 8.58 -4.53 -16.91
N GLY A 200 9.87 -4.79 -17.17
CA GLY A 200 10.94 -4.51 -16.20
C GLY A 200 11.04 -3.04 -15.80
N VAL A 201 10.95 -2.12 -16.76
CA VAL A 201 10.90 -0.67 -16.50
C VAL A 201 9.65 -0.29 -15.70
N LEU A 202 8.49 -0.86 -16.04
CA LEU A 202 7.24 -0.61 -15.33
C LEU A 202 7.33 -1.05 -13.85
N LEU A 203 7.82 -2.26 -13.58
CA LEU A 203 7.99 -2.77 -12.22
C LEU A 203 8.99 -1.92 -11.42
N ALA A 204 10.09 -1.50 -12.03
CA ALA A 204 11.05 -0.59 -11.39
C ALA A 204 10.42 0.79 -11.08
N ALA A 205 9.58 1.33 -11.97
CA ALA A 205 8.87 2.57 -11.72
C ALA A 205 7.86 2.44 -10.57
N ILE A 206 7.09 1.34 -10.54
CA ILE A 206 6.16 1.03 -9.44
C ILE A 206 6.92 0.90 -8.11
N ALA A 207 8.04 0.18 -8.10
CA ALA A 207 8.91 0.04 -6.93
C ALA A 207 9.34 1.41 -6.37
N ILE A 208 9.79 2.31 -7.24
CA ILE A 208 10.22 3.66 -6.84
C ILE A 208 9.05 4.44 -6.24
N VAL A 209 7.89 4.46 -6.91
CA VAL A 209 6.71 5.18 -6.42
C VAL A 209 6.29 4.65 -5.06
N LEU A 210 6.10 3.34 -4.92
CA LEU A 210 5.70 2.72 -3.65
C LEU A 210 6.73 2.95 -2.55
N ALA A 211 8.03 2.81 -2.84
CA ALA A 211 9.08 3.06 -1.86
C ALA A 211 9.05 4.52 -1.37
N THR A 212 8.81 5.49 -2.26
CA THR A 212 8.73 6.90 -1.86
C THR A 212 7.50 7.21 -1.00
N GLU A 213 6.33 6.67 -1.35
CA GLU A 213 5.09 6.91 -0.62
C GLU A 213 5.11 6.20 0.75
N VAL A 214 5.52 4.94 0.80
CA VAL A 214 5.58 4.18 2.07
C VAL A 214 6.68 4.68 2.99
N LYS A 215 7.81 5.18 2.46
CA LYS A 215 8.87 5.80 3.26
C LYS A 215 8.34 6.95 4.10
N SER A 216 7.45 7.78 3.55
CA SER A 216 6.87 8.92 4.29
C SER A 216 6.07 8.44 5.51
N LEU A 217 5.26 7.38 5.33
CA LEU A 217 4.50 6.76 6.42
C LEU A 217 5.40 6.16 7.52
N LEU A 218 6.55 5.58 7.14
CA LEU A 218 7.54 5.05 8.08
C LEU A 218 8.20 6.13 8.93
N VAL A 219 8.52 7.28 8.33
CA VAL A 219 9.08 8.44 9.05
C VAL A 219 8.07 8.98 10.06
N GLY A 220 6.78 8.93 9.71
CA GLY A 220 5.68 9.34 10.57
C GLY A 220 5.02 10.59 10.02
N GLU A 221 3.83 10.41 9.45
CA GLU A 221 3.05 11.51 8.91
C GLU A 221 2.08 12.10 9.93
N SER A 222 1.80 13.40 9.79
CA SER A 222 0.80 14.10 10.58
C SER A 222 -0.61 13.58 10.29
N ALA A 223 -1.52 13.79 11.24
CA ALA A 223 -2.94 13.57 11.04
C ALA A 223 -3.47 14.34 9.83
N THR A 224 -4.54 13.83 9.23
CA THR A 224 -5.20 14.51 8.10
C THR A 224 -5.69 15.90 8.51
N PRO A 225 -5.82 16.86 7.56
CA PRO A 225 -6.33 18.20 7.86
C PRO A 225 -7.74 18.23 8.47
N GLU A 226 -8.52 17.16 8.26
CA GLU A 226 -9.83 16.96 8.86
C GLU A 226 -9.70 16.52 10.33
N HIS A 227 -8.90 15.47 10.61
CA HIS A 227 -8.62 15.06 11.99
C HIS A 227 -7.97 16.19 12.81
N LEU A 228 -7.04 16.96 12.25
CA LEU A 228 -6.45 18.11 12.93
C LEU A 228 -7.50 19.16 13.32
N ARG A 229 -8.51 19.39 12.48
CA ARG A 229 -9.61 20.30 12.78
C ARG A 229 -10.51 19.76 13.88
N LEU A 230 -10.90 18.49 13.78
CA LEU A 230 -11.73 17.81 14.78
C LEU A 230 -11.04 17.76 16.15
N ILE A 231 -9.75 17.41 16.20
CA ILE A 231 -8.96 17.39 17.44
C ILE A 231 -8.88 18.79 18.04
N ARG A 232 -8.55 19.80 17.23
CA ARG A 232 -8.48 21.19 17.71
C ARG A 232 -9.82 21.65 18.26
N GLN A 233 -10.92 21.35 17.57
CA GLN A 233 -12.27 21.68 18.02
C GLN A 233 -12.61 20.96 19.33
N ALA A 234 -12.37 19.65 19.40
CA ALA A 234 -12.62 18.85 20.60
C ALA A 234 -11.86 19.35 21.84
N ILE A 235 -10.65 19.90 21.65
CA ILE A 235 -9.89 20.52 22.74
C ILE A 235 -10.60 21.78 23.25
N VAL A 236 -10.95 22.71 22.36
CA VAL A 236 -11.46 24.06 22.73
C VAL A 236 -12.98 24.16 22.90
N GLU A 237 -13.73 23.08 22.65
CA GLU A 237 -15.19 23.05 22.78
C GLU A 237 -15.67 23.12 24.24
N GLY A 238 -14.83 22.70 25.20
CA GLY A 238 -15.08 22.90 26.63
C GLY A 238 -14.84 24.35 27.06
N ARG A 239 -15.43 24.75 28.19
CA ARG A 239 -15.17 26.09 28.75
C ARG A 239 -13.80 26.18 29.44
N ASP A 240 -13.15 25.04 29.61
CA ASP A 240 -12.03 24.84 30.53
C ASP A 240 -10.66 24.88 29.82
N VAL A 241 -10.64 24.86 28.48
CA VAL A 241 -9.41 25.00 27.67
C VAL A 241 -9.55 26.15 26.67
N PRO A 242 -9.02 27.35 26.98
CA PRO A 242 -9.20 28.54 26.15
C PRO A 242 -8.59 28.43 24.75
N ALA A 243 -7.47 27.71 24.60
CA ALA A 243 -6.76 27.61 23.33
C ALA A 243 -5.79 26.43 23.28
N VAL A 244 -5.47 26.00 22.05
CA VAL A 244 -4.33 25.11 21.77
C VAL A 244 -3.12 25.96 21.41
N ILE A 245 -2.06 25.89 22.22
CA ILE A 245 -0.80 26.63 22.01
C ILE A 245 -0.01 26.00 20.86
N HIS A 246 0.26 24.70 20.95
CA HIS A 246 0.87 23.94 19.86
C HIS A 246 0.33 22.51 19.85
N MET A 247 0.32 21.89 18.69
CA MET A 247 -0.13 20.51 18.53
C MET A 247 0.74 19.82 17.47
N ARG A 248 1.25 18.65 17.82
CA ARG A 248 1.93 17.74 16.92
C ARG A 248 1.17 16.42 16.93
N THR A 249 1.00 15.85 15.75
CA THR A 249 0.34 14.55 15.59
C THR A 249 1.18 13.66 14.72
N MET A 250 1.11 12.36 14.95
CA MET A 250 1.86 11.38 14.17
C MET A 250 1.08 10.07 14.07
N HIS A 251 0.97 9.53 12.87
CA HIS A 251 0.49 8.17 12.68
C HIS A 251 1.51 7.15 13.20
N LEU A 252 1.07 6.31 14.13
CA LEU A 252 1.82 5.15 14.63
C LEU A 252 1.42 3.86 13.92
N GLY A 253 0.29 3.90 13.22
CA GLY A 253 -0.17 2.92 12.25
C GLY A 253 -1.31 3.54 11.44
N PRO A 254 -1.90 2.79 10.50
CA PRO A 254 -3.04 3.27 9.73
C PRO A 254 -4.22 3.68 10.61
N ASP A 255 -4.44 2.93 11.69
CA ASP A 255 -5.58 3.04 12.60
C ASP A 255 -5.20 3.60 13.98
N GLU A 256 -3.97 4.14 14.12
CA GLU A 256 -3.45 4.63 15.39
C GLU A 256 -2.72 5.96 15.23
N LEU A 257 -3.18 6.96 15.98
CA LEU A 257 -2.71 8.32 15.95
C LEU A 257 -2.24 8.75 17.34
N LEU A 258 -1.01 9.27 17.39
CA LEU A 258 -0.46 10.01 18.51
C LEU A 258 -0.84 11.48 18.38
N VAL A 259 -1.39 12.05 19.46
CA VAL A 259 -1.68 13.47 19.61
C VAL A 259 -0.90 13.99 20.80
N ALA A 260 0.05 14.90 20.55
CA ALA A 260 0.77 15.61 21.59
C ALA A 260 0.46 17.10 21.44
N ALA A 261 -0.21 17.69 22.42
CA ALA A 261 -0.62 19.07 22.35
C ALA A 261 -0.31 19.80 23.66
N LYS A 262 0.11 21.06 23.53
CA LYS A 262 0.15 22.00 24.64
C LYS A 262 -1.10 22.86 24.62
N VAL A 263 -1.81 22.87 25.74
CA VAL A 263 -3.10 23.54 25.91
C VAL A 263 -2.97 24.69 26.90
N ALA A 264 -3.68 25.77 26.62
CA ALA A 264 -3.72 26.92 27.51
C ALA A 264 -4.59 26.60 28.74
N VAL A 265 -4.14 27.03 29.92
CA VAL A 265 -4.92 27.05 31.18
C VAL A 265 -4.90 28.45 31.78
N ASP A 266 -5.86 28.77 32.65
CA ASP A 266 -5.86 30.04 33.38
C ASP A 266 -4.88 29.96 34.57
N LEU A 267 -4.33 31.10 34.97
CA LEU A 267 -3.47 31.21 36.16
C LEU A 267 -4.26 31.05 37.46
N GLN A 268 -5.59 31.23 37.40
CA GLN A 268 -6.49 31.07 38.52
C GLN A 268 -6.93 29.62 38.73
N ASP A 269 -6.75 28.75 37.73
CA ASP A 269 -7.15 27.35 37.80
C ASP A 269 -6.29 26.61 38.83
N ASP A 270 -6.93 25.83 39.70
CA ASP A 270 -6.22 24.93 40.60
C ASP A 270 -5.80 23.63 39.89
N ALA A 271 -4.98 22.81 40.56
CA ALA A 271 -4.48 21.56 39.98
C ALA A 271 -5.60 20.58 39.59
N ARG A 272 -6.73 20.61 40.31
CA ARG A 272 -7.87 19.73 40.02
C ARG A 272 -8.63 20.22 38.80
N GLU A 273 -8.89 21.51 38.71
CA GLU A 273 -9.55 22.14 37.56
C GLU A 273 -8.77 21.89 36.27
N VAL A 274 -7.44 22.06 36.29
CA VAL A 274 -6.57 21.74 35.16
C VAL A 274 -6.64 20.26 34.78
N THR A 275 -6.63 19.37 35.77
CA THR A 275 -6.68 17.92 35.53
C THR A 275 -8.01 17.50 34.92
N ASP A 276 -9.13 18.00 35.45
CA ASP A 276 -10.47 17.72 34.94
C ASP A 276 -10.63 18.27 33.50
N ALA A 277 -10.13 19.48 33.23
CA ALA A 277 -10.12 20.08 31.88
C ALA A 277 -9.34 19.23 30.86
N ILE A 278 -8.17 18.71 31.25
CA ILE A 278 -7.35 17.82 30.41
C ILE A 278 -8.09 16.50 30.15
N ASN A 279 -8.59 15.83 31.18
CA ASN A 279 -9.29 14.56 31.05
C ASN A 279 -10.53 14.66 30.14
N ASP A 280 -11.30 15.74 30.30
CA ASP A 280 -12.47 16.01 29.46
C ASP A 280 -12.08 16.29 28.00
N ALA A 281 -11.00 17.05 27.78
CA ALA A 281 -10.48 17.28 26.44
C ALA A 281 -10.00 15.97 25.79
N GLU A 282 -9.31 15.10 26.53
CA GLU A 282 -8.90 13.77 26.03
C GLU A 282 -10.11 12.91 25.65
N ALA A 283 -11.15 12.88 26.49
CA ALA A 283 -12.37 12.13 26.20
C ALA A 283 -13.07 12.65 24.92
N ARG A 284 -13.16 13.97 24.75
CA ARG A 284 -13.72 14.59 23.53
C ARG A 284 -12.88 14.26 22.29
N ILE A 285 -11.55 14.31 22.39
CA ILE A 285 -10.65 13.94 21.28
C ILE A 285 -10.91 12.50 20.84
N ARG A 286 -10.95 11.55 21.79
CA ARG A 286 -11.18 10.12 21.50
C ARG A 286 -12.56 9.87 20.89
N ALA A 287 -13.58 10.63 21.31
CA ALA A 287 -14.91 10.55 20.73
C ALA A 287 -14.96 11.12 19.30
N ALA A 288 -14.29 12.25 19.05
CA ALA A 288 -14.29 12.92 17.75
C ALA A 288 -13.41 12.22 16.71
N VAL A 289 -12.28 11.65 17.16
CA VAL A 289 -11.31 10.95 16.30
C VAL A 289 -10.93 9.63 16.98
N PRO A 290 -11.67 8.53 16.73
CA PRO A 290 -11.48 7.24 17.41
C PRO A 290 -10.07 6.63 17.24
N ILE A 291 -9.35 6.97 16.17
CA ILE A 291 -7.97 6.51 15.95
C ILE A 291 -6.95 7.23 16.84
N ALA A 292 -7.31 8.32 17.53
CA ALA A 292 -6.45 9.04 18.48
C ALA A 292 -6.30 8.25 19.79
N ARG A 293 -5.60 7.10 19.73
CA ARG A 293 -5.43 6.19 20.87
C ARG A 293 -4.45 6.72 21.91
N LEU A 294 -3.45 7.48 21.49
CA LEU A 294 -2.44 8.07 22.36
C LEU A 294 -2.59 9.58 22.35
N VAL A 295 -3.03 10.14 23.48
CA VAL A 295 -3.24 11.58 23.64
C VAL A 295 -2.42 12.02 24.85
N TYR A 296 -1.60 13.04 24.64
CA TYR A 296 -0.82 13.70 25.68
C TYR A 296 -1.11 15.19 25.60
N LEU A 297 -1.77 15.72 26.62
CA LEU A 297 -2.03 17.15 26.77
C LEU A 297 -1.14 17.73 27.88
N GLU A 298 -0.30 18.69 27.52
CA GLU A 298 0.55 19.43 28.45
C GLU A 298 -0.10 20.79 28.74
N PRO A 299 -0.43 21.13 30.00
CA PRO A 299 -0.94 22.45 30.34
C PRO A 299 0.20 23.48 30.32
N ASP A 300 -0.09 24.69 29.82
CA ASP A 300 0.80 25.86 29.94
C ASP A 300 -0.03 27.14 29.94
N VAL A 301 0.59 28.24 30.35
CA VAL A 301 -0.05 29.55 30.38
C VAL A 301 0.19 30.25 29.04
N LEU A 302 -0.88 30.83 28.47
CA LEU A 302 -0.79 31.53 27.19
C LEU A 302 0.11 32.78 27.31
N ARG A 303 1.34 32.71 26.80
CA ARG A 303 2.24 33.86 26.73
C ARG A 303 1.97 34.62 25.43
N LYS A 304 1.58 35.90 25.52
CA LYS A 304 1.47 36.78 24.36
C LYS A 304 2.88 37.07 23.82
N GLY A 305 3.31 36.34 22.80
CA GLY A 305 4.49 36.65 22.00
C GLY A 305 5.62 35.63 22.11
N GLY A 306 5.81 34.92 21.00
CA GLY A 306 6.94 34.05 20.66
C GLY A 306 6.81 33.66 19.19
#